data_AF-A0AAU9PAQ2-F1
#
_entry.id   AF-A0AAU9PAQ2-F1
#
_cell.length_a   1.000
_cell.length_b   1.000
_cell.length_c   1.000
_cell.angle_alpha   90.00
_cell.angle_beta   90.00
_cell.angle_gamma   90.00
#
_symmetry.space_group_name_H-M   'P 1'
#
loop_
_entity.id
_entity.type
_entity.pdbx_description
1 polymer ?
#
loop_
_entity_poly.entity_id
_entity_poly.type
_entity_poly.pdbx_seq_one_letter_code
_entity_poly.pdbx_strand_id
1 'polypeptide(L)'
;MSFNLILWNQLHSYRRERHSVRLLQKLHLSIILTDIVMAPDQKTFVFSEVSKHNKTLDCWVIISGKVFDVTSFMEDHPGGSEVLLAATGKDATNDFEDVGHSEEARDLMDKYYIAQTRVDSSSRYYSFWCLL
;
A
#
# COMPACT_ATOMS: atom_id res chain seq x y z
N MET A 1 -22.78 43.37 -59.50
CA MET A 1 -24.04 42.59 -59.38
C MET A 1 -23.69 41.19 -58.89
N SER A 2 -24.32 40.76 -57.79
CA SER A 2 -24.50 39.35 -57.34
C SER A 2 -23.23 38.60 -56.90
N PHE A 3 -22.69 38.81 -55.70
CA PHE A 3 -23.07 38.15 -54.43
C PHE A 3 -23.35 36.64 -54.50
N ASN A 4 -22.28 35.88 -54.20
CA ASN A 4 -22.24 34.67 -53.39
C ASN A 4 -23.55 34.32 -52.67
N LEU A 5 -24.21 33.23 -53.06
CA LEU A 5 -25.41 32.74 -52.39
C LEU A 5 -25.57 31.21 -52.43
N ILE A 6 -24.45 30.46 -52.26
CA ILE A 6 -24.50 29.01 -51.97
C ILE A 6 -23.65 28.62 -50.75
N LEU A 7 -22.94 29.57 -50.10
CA LEU A 7 -22.09 29.27 -48.92
C LEU A 7 -22.43 30.08 -47.65
N TRP A 8 -23.68 30.52 -47.52
CA TRP A 8 -24.17 31.21 -46.31
C TRP A 8 -25.28 30.47 -45.55
N ASN A 9 -25.74 29.32 -46.05
CA ASN A 9 -26.84 28.56 -45.43
C ASN A 9 -26.40 27.27 -44.70
N GLN A 10 -25.09 27.04 -44.50
CA GLN A 10 -24.58 25.93 -43.68
C GLN A 10 -23.74 26.37 -42.47
N LEU A 11 -23.49 27.68 -42.29
CA LEU A 11 -22.61 28.20 -41.22
C LEU A 11 -23.32 29.06 -40.15
N HIS A 12 -24.66 29.15 -40.17
CA HIS A 12 -25.43 29.88 -39.16
C HIS A 12 -26.47 29.06 -38.38
N SER A 13 -26.59 27.76 -38.63
CA SER A 13 -27.24 26.85 -37.66
C SER A 13 -26.25 26.30 -36.62
N TYR A 14 -24.94 26.41 -36.84
CA TYR A 14 -23.89 26.10 -35.86
C TYR A 14 -23.60 27.28 -34.92
N ARG A 15 -24.63 28.02 -34.49
CA ARG A 15 -24.48 29.07 -33.47
C ARG A 15 -25.77 29.23 -32.67
N ARG A 16 -26.33 28.13 -32.15
CA ARG A 16 -27.32 28.19 -31.07
C ARG A 16 -27.41 26.96 -30.15
N GLU A 17 -26.30 26.34 -29.78
CA GLU A 17 -26.26 25.40 -28.63
C GLU A 17 -25.15 25.70 -27.59
N ARG A 18 -24.67 26.95 -27.50
CA ARG A 18 -23.69 27.36 -26.46
C ARG A 18 -24.30 27.58 -25.05
N HIS A 19 -25.45 27.00 -24.74
CA HIS A 19 -26.00 27.00 -23.38
C HIS A 19 -26.23 25.60 -22.78
N SER A 20 -26.07 24.52 -23.56
CA SER A 20 -26.25 23.14 -23.06
C SER A 20 -24.94 22.35 -22.87
N VAL A 21 -23.78 22.98 -23.06
CA VAL A 21 -22.46 22.32 -22.86
C VAL A 21 -21.63 22.90 -21.71
N ARG A 22 -22.16 23.89 -20.98
CA ARG A 22 -21.56 24.37 -19.71
C ARG A 22 -22.07 23.65 -18.46
N LEU A 23 -23.07 22.78 -18.60
CA LEU A 23 -23.59 21.96 -17.50
C LEU A 23 -22.98 20.54 -17.47
N LEU A 24 -22.49 20.02 -18.60
CA LEU A 24 -21.92 18.67 -18.67
C LEU A 24 -20.41 18.61 -18.35
N GLN A 25 -19.69 19.73 -18.37
CA GLN A 25 -18.28 19.76 -17.95
C GLN A 25 -18.11 20.09 -16.46
N LYS A 26 -19.19 20.41 -15.74
CA LYS A 26 -19.17 20.57 -14.27
C LYS A 26 -19.56 19.29 -13.51
N LEU A 27 -20.04 18.26 -14.20
CA LEU A 27 -20.39 16.95 -13.63
C LEU A 27 -19.27 15.89 -13.77
N HIS A 28 -18.27 16.12 -14.62
CA HIS A 28 -17.13 15.21 -14.78
C HIS A 28 -15.95 15.52 -13.83
N LEU A 29 -15.95 16.68 -13.19
CA LEU A 29 -14.93 17.06 -12.19
C LEU A 29 -15.33 16.71 -10.75
N SER A 30 -16.58 16.29 -10.50
CA SER A 30 -17.05 15.83 -9.19
C SER A 30 -16.75 14.36 -8.92
N ILE A 31 -16.47 13.55 -9.95
CA ILE A 31 -16.28 12.09 -9.81
C ILE A 31 -14.83 11.75 -9.42
N ILE A 32 -13.83 12.56 -9.79
CA ILE A 32 -12.43 12.27 -9.46
C ILE A 32 -12.09 12.59 -7.99
N LEU A 33 -12.91 13.39 -7.30
CA LEU A 33 -12.71 13.71 -5.88
C LEU A 33 -13.27 12.64 -4.94
N THR A 34 -14.17 11.76 -5.39
CA THR A 34 -14.78 10.71 -4.56
C THR A 34 -13.97 9.42 -4.51
N ASP A 35 -13.04 9.20 -5.45
CA ASP A 35 -12.18 8.01 -5.45
C ASP A 35 -10.90 8.20 -4.60
N ILE A 36 -10.68 9.39 -4.05
CA ILE A 36 -9.74 9.62 -2.94
C ILE A 36 -10.44 9.23 -1.63
N VAL A 37 -11.12 8.07 -1.60
CA VAL A 37 -11.24 7.32 -0.36
C VAL A 37 -9.86 6.75 -0.13
N MET A 38 -9.00 7.55 0.50
CA MET A 38 -7.80 7.04 1.12
C MET A 38 -8.26 5.88 2.01
N ALA A 39 -7.70 4.70 1.74
CA ALA A 39 -7.94 3.46 2.46
C ALA A 39 -8.08 3.72 3.98
N PRO A 40 -8.93 2.94 4.69
CA PRO A 40 -9.07 3.08 6.14
C PRO A 40 -7.67 3.18 6.77
N ASP A 41 -7.48 4.10 7.71
CA ASP A 41 -6.22 4.41 8.42
C ASP A 41 -5.46 3.13 8.81
N GLN A 42 -4.73 2.53 7.85
CA GLN A 42 -3.99 1.30 8.06
C GLN A 42 -2.76 1.77 8.81
N LYS A 43 -2.70 1.41 10.09
CA LYS A 43 -1.52 1.66 10.91
C LYS A 43 -0.34 1.07 10.15
N THR A 44 0.59 1.92 9.74
CA THR A 44 1.80 1.52 9.03
C THR A 44 3.00 1.83 9.90
N PHE A 45 3.91 0.86 10.05
CA PHE A 45 5.14 1.07 10.78
C PHE A 45 6.33 1.09 9.83
N VAL A 46 7.27 1.97 10.11
CA VAL A 46 8.58 1.96 9.46
C VAL A 46 9.48 0.93 10.14
N PHE A 47 10.43 0.35 9.39
CA PHE A 47 11.35 -0.65 9.92
C PHE A 47 12.08 -0.17 11.19
N SER A 48 12.50 1.10 11.22
CA SER A 48 13.18 1.70 12.37
C SER A 48 12.31 1.77 13.63
N GLU A 49 10.99 1.76 13.50
CA GLU A 49 10.08 1.67 14.64
C GLU A 49 10.02 0.23 15.13
N VAL A 50 9.82 -0.73 14.23
CA VAL A 50 9.75 -2.16 14.56
C VAL A 50 11.04 -2.65 15.24
N SER A 51 12.21 -2.16 14.81
CA SER A 51 13.49 -2.52 15.43
C SER A 51 13.65 -2.08 16.89
N LYS A 52 12.82 -1.15 17.39
CA LYS A 52 12.83 -0.76 18.82
C LYS A 52 12.16 -1.80 19.71
N HIS A 53 11.25 -2.59 19.15
CA HIS A 53 10.49 -3.63 19.83
C HIS A 53 11.26 -4.94 19.79
N ASN A 54 12.40 -4.99 20.51
CA ASN A 54 13.39 -6.08 20.48
C ASN A 54 13.57 -6.82 21.81
N LYS A 55 12.56 -6.78 22.69
CA LYS A 55 12.66 -7.37 24.03
C LYS A 55 11.76 -8.59 24.15
N THR A 56 12.05 -9.45 25.12
CA THR A 56 11.24 -10.63 25.42
C THR A 56 9.78 -10.29 25.78
N LEU A 57 9.55 -9.11 26.36
CA LEU A 57 8.22 -8.59 26.71
C LEU A 57 7.67 -7.59 25.69
N ASP A 58 8.35 -7.38 24.57
CA ASP A 58 7.97 -6.44 23.50
C ASP A 58 8.66 -6.87 22.21
N CYS A 59 8.10 -7.89 21.57
CA CYS A 59 8.72 -8.67 20.51
C CYS A 59 7.91 -8.56 19.22
N TRP A 60 8.40 -7.75 18.28
CA TRP A 60 7.77 -7.60 16.98
C TRP A 60 8.62 -8.22 15.87
N VAL A 61 7.93 -8.89 14.95
CA VAL A 61 8.56 -9.54 13.79
C VAL A 61 7.91 -9.03 12.51
N ILE A 62 8.71 -8.98 11.44
CA ILE A 62 8.20 -8.64 10.11
C ILE A 62 8.22 -9.90 9.27
N ILE A 63 7.06 -10.28 8.73
CA ILE A 63 6.92 -11.43 7.82
C ILE A 63 6.10 -10.99 6.62
N SER A 64 6.62 -11.19 5.42
CA SER A 64 6.00 -10.78 4.14
C SER A 64 5.55 -9.31 4.13
N GLY A 65 6.34 -8.42 4.74
CA GLY A 65 6.03 -6.99 4.83
C GLY A 65 4.86 -6.65 5.77
N LYS A 66 4.44 -7.57 6.63
CA LYS A 66 3.46 -7.35 7.71
C LYS A 66 4.18 -7.41 9.06
N VAL A 67 3.71 -6.61 10.01
CA VAL A 67 4.23 -6.54 11.38
C VAL A 67 3.33 -7.32 12.31
N PHE A 68 3.91 -8.22 13.10
CA PHE A 68 3.21 -9.08 14.05
C PHE A 68 3.75 -8.89 15.46
N ASP A 69 2.85 -8.83 16.44
CA ASP A 69 3.19 -8.82 17.87
C ASP A 69 3.18 -10.25 18.41
N VAL A 70 4.36 -10.85 18.54
CA VAL A 70 4.50 -12.23 19.04
C VAL A 70 4.86 -12.26 20.52
N THR A 71 4.78 -11.13 21.24
CA THR A 71 5.12 -11.02 22.66
C THR A 71 4.41 -12.07 23.51
N SER A 72 3.11 -12.27 23.28
CA SER A 72 2.30 -13.25 24.01
C SER A 72 2.47 -14.69 23.53
N PHE A 73 3.17 -14.90 22.41
CA PHE A 73 3.39 -16.22 21.79
C PHE A 73 4.81 -16.76 22.02
N MET A 74 5.68 -16.00 22.69
CA MET A 74 7.09 -16.37 22.89
C MET A 74 7.27 -17.75 23.54
N GLU A 75 6.48 -18.07 24.57
CA GLU A 75 6.57 -19.35 25.30
C GLU A 75 5.73 -20.47 24.66
N ASP A 76 4.72 -20.11 23.88
CA ASP A 76 3.83 -21.06 23.19
C ASP A 76 4.39 -21.52 21.83
N HIS A 77 5.47 -20.90 21.36
CA HIS A 77 6.07 -21.22 20.08
C HIS A 77 6.77 -22.59 20.10
N PRO A 78 6.34 -23.56 19.26
CA PRO A 78 6.94 -24.91 19.24
C PRO A 78 8.43 -24.94 18.87
N GLY A 79 8.91 -23.93 18.13
CA GLY A 79 10.33 -23.77 17.79
C GLY A 79 11.17 -23.11 18.88
N GLY A 80 10.57 -22.76 20.02
CA GLY A 80 11.21 -22.07 21.14
C GLY A 80 11.21 -20.54 21.00
N SER A 81 11.42 -19.85 22.12
CA SER A 81 11.46 -18.38 22.18
C SER A 81 12.75 -17.79 21.59
N GLU A 82 13.84 -18.57 21.57
CA GLU A 82 15.16 -18.13 21.09
C GLU A 82 15.13 -17.74 19.61
N VAL A 83 14.44 -18.51 18.78
CA VAL A 83 14.32 -18.23 17.34
C VAL A 83 13.48 -16.99 17.07
N LEU A 84 12.41 -16.77 17.85
CA LEU A 84 11.61 -15.55 17.78
C LEU A 84 12.42 -14.34 18.23
N LEU A 85 13.19 -14.47 19.30
CA LEU A 85 14.06 -13.41 19.81
C LEU A 85 15.15 -13.03 18.79
N ALA A 86 15.73 -14.02 18.12
CA ALA A 86 16.70 -13.80 17.05
C ALA A 86 16.06 -13.14 15.81
N ALA A 87 14.78 -13.42 15.54
CA ALA A 87 13.96 -12.86 14.48
C ALA A 87 13.41 -11.46 14.79
N THR A 88 13.49 -11.02 16.05
CA THR A 88 12.84 -9.80 16.51
C THR A 88 13.47 -8.54 15.91
N GLY A 89 12.64 -7.57 15.54
CA GLY A 89 13.09 -6.25 15.08
C GLY A 89 13.71 -6.25 13.67
N LYS A 90 13.65 -7.38 12.96
CA LYS A 90 14.09 -7.53 11.56
C LYS A 90 13.04 -8.24 10.71
N ASP A 91 13.34 -8.34 9.42
CA ASP A 91 12.55 -9.13 8.47
C ASP A 91 12.92 -10.61 8.61
N ALA A 92 11.97 -11.39 9.10
CA ALA A 92 12.05 -12.82 9.35
C ALA A 92 11.30 -13.63 8.27
N THR A 93 10.95 -13.01 7.13
CA THR A 93 10.23 -13.70 6.04
C THR A 93 10.97 -14.95 5.57
N ASN A 94 12.28 -14.85 5.36
CA ASN A 94 13.08 -15.99 4.92
C ASN A 94 13.14 -17.08 6.00
N ASP A 95 13.41 -16.69 7.25
CA ASP A 95 13.46 -17.62 8.39
C ASP A 95 12.12 -18.37 8.55
N PHE A 96 10.99 -17.68 8.37
CA PHE A 96 9.65 -18.26 8.47
C PHE A 96 9.33 -19.24 7.33
N GLU A 97 9.71 -18.91 6.09
CA GLU A 97 9.47 -19.74 4.92
C GLU A 97 10.43 -20.95 4.85
N ASP A 98 11.68 -20.79 5.27
CA ASP A 98 12.68 -21.87 5.30
C ASP A 98 12.30 -23.00 6.27
N VAL A 99 11.62 -22.66 7.37
CA VAL A 99 11.09 -23.63 8.34
C VAL A 99 9.91 -24.43 7.76
N GLY A 100 9.17 -23.86 6.82
CA GLY A 100 8.02 -24.53 6.20
C GLY A 100 6.82 -24.69 7.14
N HIS A 101 6.40 -23.61 7.80
CA HIS A 101 5.23 -23.61 8.68
C HIS A 101 3.95 -24.11 7.98
N SER A 102 3.11 -24.87 8.71
CA SER A 102 1.84 -25.40 8.21
C SER A 102 0.82 -24.28 7.95
N GLU A 103 -0.27 -24.61 7.26
CA GLU A 103 -1.35 -23.64 6.99
C GLU A 103 -2.00 -23.15 8.29
N GLU A 104 -2.19 -24.04 9.27
CA GLU A 104 -2.74 -23.69 10.58
C GLU A 104 -1.85 -22.72 11.36
N ALA A 105 -0.52 -22.82 11.20
CA ALA A 105 0.41 -21.88 11.82
C ALA A 105 0.33 -20.49 11.18
N ARG A 106 0.07 -20.42 9.86
CA ARG A 106 -0.16 -19.15 9.16
C ARG A 106 -1.48 -18.52 9.59
N ASP A 107 -2.53 -19.31 9.76
CA ASP A 107 -3.82 -18.83 10.28
C ASP A 107 -3.70 -18.32 11.71
N LEU A 108 -2.91 -19.00 12.55
CA LEU A 108 -2.62 -18.56 13.91
C LEU A 108 -1.86 -17.22 13.93
N MET A 109 -0.92 -17.03 12.99
CA MET A 109 -0.13 -15.80 12.86
C MET A 109 -1.02 -14.57 12.60
N ASP A 110 -2.10 -14.72 11.83
CA ASP A 110 -3.03 -13.61 11.54
C ASP A 110 -3.67 -13.02 12.80
N LYS A 111 -3.79 -13.78 13.90
CA LYS A 111 -4.26 -13.28 15.20
C LYS A 111 -3.31 -12.24 15.81
N TYR A 112 -2.03 -12.32 15.49
CA TYR A 112 -0.97 -11.45 16.01
C TYR A 112 -0.64 -10.28 15.08
N TYR A 113 -1.36 -10.15 13.97
CA TYR A 113 -1.16 -9.07 13.01
C TYR A 113 -1.49 -7.71 13.62
N ILE A 114 -0.57 -6.76 13.48
CA ILE A 114 -0.76 -5.38 13.94
C ILE A 114 -1.03 -4.46 12.75
N ALA A 115 -0.18 -4.55 11.72
CA ALA A 115 0.02 -3.47 10.76
C ALA A 115 0.86 -3.89 9.56
N GLN A 116 0.80 -3.14 8.47
CA GLN A 116 1.70 -3.31 7.33
C GLN A 116 3.00 -2.53 7.58
N THR A 117 4.16 -3.09 7.20
CA THR A 117 5.41 -2.31 7.21
C THR A 117 5.55 -1.50 5.93
N ARG A 118 6.03 -0.26 6.04
CA ARG A 118 6.41 0.53 4.88
C ARG A 118 7.87 0.26 4.57
N VAL A 119 8.11 -0.60 3.57
CA VAL A 119 9.44 -0.78 2.99
C VAL A 119 9.80 0.54 2.31
N ASP A 120 10.85 1.21 2.77
CA ASP A 120 11.36 2.37 2.06
C ASP A 120 11.83 1.90 0.68
N SER A 121 11.29 2.49 -0.37
CA SER A 121 11.66 2.14 -1.75
C SER A 121 13.09 2.61 -2.10
N SER A 122 13.74 3.38 -1.21
CA SER A 122 15.09 3.91 -1.40
C SER A 122 16.20 2.87 -1.23
N SER A 123 15.95 1.77 -0.50
CA SER A 123 16.93 0.69 -0.34
C SER A 123 17.13 -0.18 -1.60
N ARG A 124 16.24 -0.06 -2.61
CA ARG A 124 16.36 -0.81 -3.88
C ARG A 124 17.27 -0.12 -4.92
N TYR A 125 17.68 1.13 -4.67
CA TYR A 125 18.53 1.92 -5.57
C TYR A 125 20.03 1.90 -5.23
N TYR A 126 20.43 1.36 -4.07
CA TYR A 126 21.85 1.33 -3.68
C TYR A 126 22.65 0.17 -4.26
N SER A 127 22.02 -0.79 -4.94
CA SER A 127 22.73 -1.93 -5.54
C SER A 127 23.20 -1.71 -6.97
N PHE A 128 22.92 -0.55 -7.60
CA PHE A 128 23.31 -0.27 -8.99
C PHE A 128 24.53 0.66 -9.14
N TRP A 129 25.02 1.26 -8.04
CA TRP A 129 26.11 2.25 -8.07
C TRP A 129 27.41 1.81 -7.37
N CYS A 130 27.54 0.55 -6.94
CA CYS A 130 28.79 0.00 -6.38
C CYS A 130 29.61 -0.83 -7.40
N LEU A 131 29.26 -0.81 -8.68
CA LEU A 131 29.95 -1.54 -9.75
C LEU A 131 30.53 -0.63 -10.85
N LEU A 132 30.73 0.66 -10.55
CA LEU A 132 31.47 1.60 -11.41
C LEU A 132 32.77 2.05 -10.74
#